data_AF-A0A179FBQ2-F1
#
_entry.id   AF-A0A179FBQ2-F1
#
_cell.length_a   1.000
_cell.length_b   1.000
_cell.length_c   1.000
_cell.angle_alpha   90.00
_cell.angle_beta   90.00
_cell.angle_gamma   90.00
#
_symmetry.space_group_name_H-M   'P 1'
#
loop_
_entity.id
_entity.type
_entity.pdbx_description
1 polymer ?
#
loop_
_entity_poly.entity_id
_entity_poly.type
_entity_poly.pdbx_seq_one_letter_code
_entity_poly.pdbx_strand_id
1 'polypeptide(L)'
;MTEDVNRQVFGLSPGPHPGAIGAGLYNCLLSLANAGDRECVFDLRRFYSVDAVCAKAGQAYHVAVHFLFSDGEVREAVLGEFRHCLAVDAAVYQPDHWITPPTEKPDRKVMAPITFLFTSMCPLVGPMTYGEVQRAVEHYFGWCDQPRKSRPMWTVAERVTVELVPRLEVDAWLAFRKKVLDGCDSQELWRGSGFECRLPCHRREESRDSS
;
A
#
# COMPACT_ATOMS: atom_id res chain seq x y z
N MET A 1 19.73 31.47 -2.88
CA MET A 1 18.28 31.60 -2.65
C MET A 1 17.64 30.39 -3.29
N THR A 2 17.52 29.30 -2.53
CA THR A 2 16.91 28.04 -2.95
C THR A 2 15.58 27.96 -2.22
N GLU A 3 14.50 28.11 -2.97
CA GLU A 3 13.14 28.13 -2.45
C GLU A 3 12.76 26.75 -1.88
N ASP A 4 12.30 26.78 -0.63
CA ASP A 4 11.52 25.74 0.05
C ASP A 4 10.23 25.46 -0.73
N VAL A 5 10.31 24.59 -1.74
CA VAL A 5 9.14 24.04 -2.45
C VAL A 5 9.02 22.57 -2.09
N ASN A 6 8.67 22.24 -0.84
CA ASN A 6 8.20 20.90 -0.48
C ASN A 6 7.48 20.79 0.87
N ARG A 7 6.70 21.81 1.24
CA ARG A 7 5.70 21.68 2.32
C ARG A 7 4.29 21.69 1.72
N GLN A 8 3.93 20.65 0.98
CA GLN A 8 2.52 20.41 0.63
C GLN A 8 1.92 19.32 1.52
N VAL A 9 1.38 19.84 2.61
CA VAL A 9 0.29 19.39 3.50
C VAL A 9 -0.46 18.13 3.08
N PHE A 10 -0.40 17.15 3.99
CA PHE A 10 -1.29 16.01 4.15
C PHE A 10 -2.77 16.41 4.14
N GLY A 11 -3.46 16.19 3.02
CA GLY A 11 -4.92 16.11 3.00
C GLY A 11 -5.37 14.70 3.35
N LEU A 12 -5.17 14.28 4.61
CA LEU A 12 -5.85 13.08 5.13
C LEU A 12 -7.35 13.40 5.17
N SER A 13 -8.12 12.88 4.20
CA SER A 13 -9.57 12.68 4.34
C SER A 13 -9.84 12.03 5.71
N PRO A 14 -10.97 12.30 6.41
CA PRO A 14 -11.15 11.86 7.79
C PRO A 14 -10.76 10.39 7.95
N GLY A 15 -9.82 10.17 8.88
CA GLY A 15 -9.36 8.86 9.32
C GLY A 15 -10.52 7.91 9.55
N PRO A 16 -10.33 6.58 9.49
CA PRO A 16 -11.18 5.71 10.30
C PRO A 16 -11.29 6.35 11.70
N HIS A 17 -12.51 6.45 12.23
CA HIS A 17 -12.76 7.19 13.47
C HIS A 17 -11.70 6.86 14.53
N PRO A 18 -11.07 7.87 15.17
CA PRO A 18 -10.14 7.64 16.28
C PRO A 18 -10.83 6.70 17.30
N GLY A 19 -10.29 5.48 17.46
CA GLY A 19 -10.88 4.44 18.31
C GLY A 19 -11.57 3.27 17.59
N ALA A 20 -11.48 3.17 16.25
CA ALA A 20 -11.86 1.94 15.55
C ALA A 20 -10.98 0.77 16.02
N ILE A 21 -11.63 -0.27 16.52
CA ILE A 21 -10.98 -1.48 17.02
C ILE A 21 -10.29 -2.18 15.84
N GLY A 22 -9.11 -2.76 16.05
CA GLY A 22 -8.39 -3.52 15.01
C GLY A 22 -7.56 -2.67 14.04
N ALA A 23 -7.78 -1.34 13.94
CA ALA A 23 -6.95 -0.45 13.11
C ALA A 23 -5.56 -0.15 13.70
N GLY A 24 -5.18 -0.79 14.82
CA GLY A 24 -3.98 -0.48 15.59
C GLY A 24 -2.67 -0.60 14.81
N LEU A 25 -2.49 -1.69 14.05
CA LEU A 25 -1.32 -1.89 13.19
C LEU A 25 -1.22 -0.77 12.14
N TYR A 26 -2.30 -0.52 11.40
CA TYR A 26 -2.35 0.51 10.36
C TYR A 26 -2.05 1.91 10.93
N ASN A 27 -2.76 2.30 12.01
CA ASN A 27 -2.58 3.60 12.63
C ASN A 27 -1.16 3.79 13.18
N CYS A 28 -0.59 2.76 13.80
CA CYS A 28 0.77 2.82 14.33
C CYS A 28 1.79 2.96 13.21
N LEU A 29 1.69 2.17 12.15
CA LEU A 29 2.57 2.26 10.98
C LEU A 29 2.47 3.64 10.31
N LEU A 30 1.26 4.20 10.18
CA LEU A 30 1.06 5.53 9.62
C LEU A 30 1.62 6.64 10.53
N SER A 31 1.43 6.54 11.85
CA SER A 31 2.03 7.48 12.80
C SER A 31 3.56 7.44 12.76
N LEU A 32 4.14 6.24 12.69
CA LEU A 32 5.60 6.05 12.57
C LEU A 32 6.13 6.61 11.26
N ALA A 33 5.42 6.40 10.16
CA ALA A 33 5.74 6.98 8.86
C ALA A 33 5.74 8.51 8.91
N ASN A 34 4.71 9.12 9.49
CA ASN A 34 4.58 10.57 9.60
C ASN A 34 5.58 11.21 10.58
N ALA A 35 6.01 10.48 11.61
CA ALA A 35 7.01 10.96 12.57
C ALA A 35 8.45 10.95 12.00
N GLY A 36 8.70 10.17 10.94
CA GLY A 36 10.05 9.88 10.45
C GLY A 36 10.65 10.87 9.46
N ASP A 37 10.03 12.03 9.20
CA ASP A 37 10.42 12.97 8.13
C ASP A 37 10.56 12.29 6.74
N ARG A 38 9.84 11.17 6.54
CA ARG A 38 9.93 10.34 5.34
C ARG A 38 8.95 10.87 4.30
N GLU A 39 9.49 11.48 3.25
CA GLU A 39 8.73 12.15 2.17
C GLU A 39 7.88 11.20 1.31
N CYS A 40 7.94 9.87 1.49
CA CYS A 40 7.44 8.91 0.51
C CYS A 40 6.34 7.98 1.04
N VAL A 41 5.41 8.50 1.84
CA VAL A 41 4.24 7.76 2.34
C VAL A 41 2.96 8.42 1.84
N PHE A 42 2.09 7.66 1.18
CA PHE A 42 0.89 8.23 0.56
C PHE A 42 -0.24 7.20 0.38
N ASP A 43 -1.47 7.68 0.38
CA ASP A 43 -2.65 6.85 0.09
C ASP A 43 -2.84 6.72 -1.43
N LEU A 44 -3.00 5.49 -1.92
CA LEU A 44 -3.35 5.26 -3.32
C LEU A 44 -4.67 5.95 -3.65
N ARG A 45 -4.74 6.58 -4.84
CA ARG A 45 -5.92 7.28 -5.38
C ARG A 45 -6.41 8.50 -4.57
N ARG A 46 -5.71 8.92 -3.52
CA ARG A 46 -6.08 10.05 -2.65
C ARG A 46 -5.01 11.14 -2.60
N PHE A 47 -4.27 11.32 -3.68
CA PHE A 47 -3.27 12.39 -3.80
C PHE A 47 -3.77 13.49 -4.75
N TYR A 48 -3.31 14.72 -4.49
CA TYR A 48 -3.71 15.91 -5.26
C TYR A 48 -2.92 16.07 -6.58
N SER A 49 -1.78 15.38 -6.75
CA SER A 49 -0.97 15.44 -7.96
C SER A 49 -0.36 14.08 -8.33
N VAL A 50 -0.93 13.42 -9.36
CA VAL A 50 -0.41 12.16 -9.96
C VAL A 50 1.03 12.35 -10.46
N ASP A 51 1.32 13.53 -10.98
CA ASP A 51 2.54 13.80 -11.75
C ASP A 51 3.67 14.36 -10.89
N ALA A 52 3.43 14.59 -9.58
CA ALA A 52 4.48 14.98 -8.66
C ALA A 52 5.46 13.82 -8.42
N VAL A 53 6.75 14.14 -8.46
CA VAL A 53 7.84 13.18 -8.21
C VAL A 53 7.86 12.81 -6.74
N CYS A 54 7.85 11.51 -6.44
CA CYS A 54 7.93 10.98 -5.08
C CYS A 54 9.11 10.03 -4.85
N ALA A 55 9.67 9.43 -5.90
CA ALA A 55 10.92 8.66 -5.83
C ALA A 55 12.07 9.48 -6.44
N LYS A 56 13.20 9.56 -5.75
CA LYS A 56 14.37 10.35 -6.19
C LYS A 56 15.15 9.62 -7.29
N ALA A 57 15.73 10.40 -8.21
CA ALA A 57 16.51 9.87 -9.31
C ALA A 57 17.66 8.96 -8.87
N GLY A 58 17.77 7.77 -9.46
CA GLY A 58 18.84 6.79 -9.18
C GLY A 58 18.73 6.08 -7.83
N GLN A 59 17.74 6.41 -7.00
CA GLN A 59 17.51 5.76 -5.72
C GLN A 59 16.59 4.54 -5.89
N ALA A 60 17.01 3.40 -5.33
CA ALA A 60 16.23 2.17 -5.31
C ALA A 60 15.38 2.07 -4.04
N TYR A 61 14.12 1.66 -4.20
CA TYR A 61 13.14 1.57 -3.12
C TYR A 61 12.51 0.18 -3.05
N HIS A 62 12.34 -0.31 -1.83
CA HIS A 62 11.33 -1.32 -1.51
C HIS A 62 9.97 -0.65 -1.39
N VAL A 63 8.94 -1.46 -1.58
CA VAL A 63 7.55 -1.02 -1.50
C VAL A 63 6.89 -1.76 -0.35
N ALA A 64 6.41 -0.99 0.63
CA ALA A 64 5.48 -1.48 1.64
C ALA A 64 4.08 -0.97 1.32
N VAL A 65 3.08 -1.84 1.40
CA VAL A 65 1.68 -1.52 1.14
C VAL A 65 0.84 -1.96 2.33
N HIS A 66 0.13 -1.01 2.93
CA HIS A 66 -0.72 -1.21 4.09
C HIS A 66 -2.18 -1.11 3.66
N PHE A 67 -2.94 -2.18 3.85
CA PHE A 67 -4.39 -2.16 3.67
C PHE A 67 -5.07 -2.05 5.02
N LEU A 68 -6.18 -1.34 5.03
CA LEU A 68 -7.16 -1.35 6.13
C LEU A 68 -8.51 -1.75 5.56
N PHE A 69 -8.99 -2.93 5.96
CA PHE A 69 -10.32 -3.43 5.58
C PHE A 69 -11.36 -3.14 6.65
N SER A 70 -12.62 -3.15 6.22
CA SER A 70 -13.79 -2.95 7.07
C SER A 70 -13.93 -4.00 8.17
N ASP A 71 -13.52 -5.22 7.87
CA ASP A 71 -13.69 -6.42 8.69
C ASP A 71 -12.80 -7.56 8.16
N GLY A 72 -12.73 -8.65 8.93
CA GLY A 72 -11.88 -9.80 8.63
C GLY A 72 -12.35 -10.62 7.43
N GLU A 73 -13.67 -10.74 7.18
CA GLU A 73 -14.19 -11.54 6.06
C GLU A 73 -13.80 -10.91 4.72
N VAL A 74 -13.92 -9.59 4.60
CA VAL A 74 -13.47 -8.84 3.43
C VAL A 74 -11.97 -8.98 3.24
N ARG A 75 -11.17 -8.91 4.32
CA ARG A 75 -9.72 -9.13 4.27
C ARG A 75 -9.41 -10.52 3.72
N GLU A 76 -9.98 -11.58 4.29
CA GLU A 76 -9.70 -12.97 3.88
C GLU A 76 -10.09 -13.23 2.42
N ALA A 77 -11.24 -12.70 1.96
CA ALA A 77 -11.65 -12.81 0.57
C ALA A 77 -10.62 -12.17 -0.38
N VAL A 78 -10.12 -10.98 -0.06
CA VAL A 78 -9.08 -10.32 -0.85
C VAL A 78 -7.74 -11.06 -0.77
N LEU A 79 -7.41 -11.64 0.39
CA LEU A 79 -6.17 -12.39 0.58
C LEU A 79 -6.11 -13.68 -0.22
N GLY A 80 -7.21 -14.43 -0.27
CA GLY A 80 -7.33 -15.64 -1.09
C GLY A 80 -6.96 -15.36 -2.54
N GLU A 81 -7.41 -14.22 -3.07
CA GLU A 81 -7.13 -13.80 -4.43
C GLU A 81 -5.68 -13.31 -4.62
N PHE A 82 -5.19 -12.47 -3.71
CA PHE A 82 -3.80 -11.99 -3.76
C PHE A 82 -2.80 -13.12 -3.79
N ARG A 83 -3.02 -14.17 -2.99
CA ARG A 83 -2.14 -15.34 -2.93
C ARG A 83 -1.88 -15.97 -4.29
N HIS A 84 -2.81 -15.84 -5.24
CA HIS A 84 -2.70 -16.40 -6.59
C HIS A 84 -2.32 -15.38 -7.66
N CYS A 85 -2.38 -14.09 -7.34
CA CYS A 85 -2.21 -13.01 -8.32
C CYS A 85 -0.92 -12.19 -8.14
N LEU A 86 -0.18 -12.33 -7.02
CA LEU A 86 1.04 -11.56 -6.82
C LEU A 86 2.01 -11.75 -7.99
N ALA A 87 2.51 -10.63 -8.53
CA ALA A 87 3.55 -10.64 -9.54
C ALA A 87 4.94 -10.71 -8.93
N VAL A 88 5.10 -10.13 -7.73
CA VAL A 88 6.36 -10.00 -7.01
C VAL A 88 6.21 -10.63 -5.63
N ASP A 89 7.26 -11.31 -5.18
CA ASP A 89 7.33 -11.86 -3.83
C ASP A 89 7.08 -10.78 -2.77
N ALA A 90 6.34 -11.13 -1.73
CA ALA A 90 6.05 -10.24 -0.61
C ALA A 90 6.09 -10.98 0.73
N ALA A 91 6.69 -10.34 1.74
CA ALA A 91 6.46 -10.71 3.13
C ALA A 91 5.13 -10.09 3.58
N VAL A 92 4.22 -10.93 4.07
CA VAL A 92 2.88 -10.53 4.49
C VAL A 92 2.81 -10.55 6.01
N TYR A 93 2.37 -9.44 6.59
CA TYR A 93 2.21 -9.25 8.03
C TYR A 93 0.75 -8.96 8.35
N GLN A 94 0.16 -9.84 9.16
CA GLN A 94 -1.20 -9.70 9.65
C GLN A 94 -1.29 -10.16 11.11
N PRO A 95 -2.16 -9.54 11.93
CA PRO A 95 -2.46 -10.06 13.26
C PRO A 95 -3.30 -11.35 13.14
N ASP A 96 -2.88 -12.47 13.75
CA ASP A 96 -3.68 -13.73 13.76
C ASP A 96 -4.79 -13.63 14.80
N HIS A 97 -4.50 -12.97 15.92
CA HIS A 97 -5.52 -12.67 16.91
C HIS A 97 -6.14 -11.31 16.62
N TRP A 98 -7.35 -11.35 16.04
CA TRP A 98 -8.31 -10.30 16.33
C TRP A 98 -8.44 -10.31 17.85
N ILE A 99 -7.77 -9.39 18.54
CA ILE A 99 -8.30 -8.90 19.79
C ILE A 99 -9.60 -8.24 19.35
N THR A 100 -10.66 -9.04 19.27
CA THR A 100 -11.99 -8.57 19.60
C THR A 100 -11.78 -8.13 21.04
N PRO A 101 -11.57 -6.83 21.35
CA PRO A 101 -11.68 -6.45 22.73
C PRO A 101 -13.08 -6.93 23.10
N PRO A 102 -13.25 -7.58 24.26
CA PRO A 102 -14.57 -8.03 24.68
C PRO A 102 -15.49 -6.82 24.60
N THR A 103 -16.27 -6.75 23.53
CA THR A 103 -17.03 -5.55 23.23
C THR A 103 -18.27 -5.67 24.08
N GLU A 104 -18.21 -5.05 25.25
CA GLU A 104 -19.40 -4.68 26.03
C GLU A 104 -20.35 -3.77 25.21
N LYS A 105 -19.97 -3.38 23.99
CA LYS A 105 -20.74 -2.56 23.06
C LYS A 105 -20.80 -3.22 21.67
N PRO A 106 -21.94 -3.82 21.27
CA PRO A 106 -22.12 -4.54 20.00
C PRO A 106 -22.00 -3.67 18.74
N ASP A 107 -21.89 -2.34 18.87
CA ASP A 107 -21.96 -1.42 17.72
C ASP A 107 -20.60 -0.95 17.16
N ARG A 108 -19.47 -1.50 17.64
CA ARG A 108 -18.14 -1.06 17.16
C ARG A 108 -17.60 -1.98 16.05
N LYS A 109 -17.50 -1.44 14.84
CA LYS A 109 -16.85 -2.06 13.68
C LYS A 109 -15.37 -2.37 13.99
N VAL A 110 -14.97 -3.63 13.80
CA VAL A 110 -13.59 -4.10 13.96
C VAL A 110 -12.92 -4.12 12.61
N MET A 111 -11.93 -3.25 12.40
CA MET A 111 -11.17 -3.15 11.16
C MET A 111 -10.10 -4.24 11.08
N ALA A 112 -9.73 -4.63 9.86
CA ALA A 112 -8.74 -5.69 9.63
C ALA A 112 -7.55 -5.16 8.80
N PRO A 113 -6.40 -4.88 9.43
CA PRO A 113 -5.22 -4.38 8.73
C PRO A 113 -4.37 -5.54 8.18
N ILE A 114 -3.62 -5.26 7.12
CA ILE A 114 -2.56 -6.13 6.61
C ILE A 114 -1.46 -5.31 5.95
N THR A 115 -0.22 -5.78 6.03
CA THR A 115 0.92 -5.16 5.38
C THR A 115 1.63 -6.13 4.45
N PHE A 116 1.91 -5.69 3.23
CA PHE A 116 2.76 -6.37 2.27
C PHE A 116 4.08 -5.62 2.17
N LEU A 117 5.20 -6.30 2.38
CA LEU A 117 6.54 -5.77 2.09
C LEU A 117 7.12 -6.54 0.90
N PHE A 118 7.17 -5.89 -0.25
CA PHE A 118 7.68 -6.51 -1.47
C PHE A 118 9.21 -6.64 -1.45
N THR A 119 9.71 -7.74 -2.01
CA THR A 119 11.14 -8.06 -2.01
C THR A 119 11.99 -7.08 -2.84
N SER A 120 13.28 -7.00 -2.53
CA SER A 120 14.27 -6.19 -3.27
C SER A 120 14.59 -6.69 -4.67
N MET A 121 14.10 -7.88 -5.06
CA MET A 121 14.42 -8.47 -6.36
C MET A 121 13.77 -7.69 -7.51
N CYS A 122 12.72 -6.91 -7.23
CA CYS A 122 12.11 -5.95 -8.13
C CYS A 122 12.00 -4.60 -7.39
N PRO A 123 13.09 -3.80 -7.27
CA PRO A 123 13.01 -2.50 -6.63
C PRO A 123 12.44 -1.47 -7.60
N LEU A 124 11.73 -0.47 -7.08
CA LEU A 124 11.42 0.73 -7.85
C LEU A 124 12.66 1.63 -7.89
N VAL A 125 13.02 2.14 -9.07
CA VAL A 125 14.17 3.02 -9.24
C VAL A 125 13.70 4.34 -9.80
N GLY A 126 13.96 5.43 -9.07
CA GLY A 126 13.52 6.76 -9.47
C GLY A 126 14.33 7.38 -10.63
N PRO A 127 13.88 8.53 -11.16
CA PRO A 127 12.77 9.31 -10.64
C PRO A 127 11.43 8.70 -11.02
N MET A 128 10.47 8.71 -10.10
CA MET A 128 9.11 8.26 -10.38
C MET A 128 8.10 9.21 -9.74
N THR A 129 7.01 9.42 -10.47
CA THR A 129 5.81 10.12 -10.04
C THR A 129 4.91 9.24 -9.18
N TYR A 130 3.98 9.83 -8.41
CA TYR A 130 2.96 9.07 -7.68
C TYR A 130 2.15 8.16 -8.60
N GLY A 131 1.81 8.61 -9.81
CA GLY A 131 1.09 7.83 -10.80
C GLY A 131 1.90 6.62 -11.31
N GLU A 132 3.21 6.77 -11.51
CA GLU A 132 4.09 5.66 -11.90
C GLU A 132 4.24 4.64 -10.77
N VAL A 133 4.42 5.10 -9.53
CA VAL A 133 4.50 4.20 -8.38
C VAL A 133 3.18 3.48 -8.17
N GLN A 134 2.04 4.15 -8.28
CA GLN A 134 0.73 3.49 -8.19
C GLN A 134 0.59 2.38 -9.24
N ARG A 135 0.96 2.64 -10.50
CA ARG A 135 0.93 1.62 -11.57
C ARG A 135 1.85 0.44 -11.27
N ALA A 136 3.02 0.71 -10.71
CA ALA A 136 3.95 -0.35 -10.32
C ALA A 136 3.40 -1.20 -9.17
N VAL A 137 2.80 -0.57 -8.15
CA VAL A 137 2.12 -1.27 -7.05
C VAL A 137 0.96 -2.11 -7.58
N GLU A 138 0.16 -1.57 -8.49
CA GLU A 138 -0.89 -2.30 -9.19
C GLU A 138 -0.35 -3.57 -9.87
N HIS A 139 0.77 -3.46 -10.58
CA HIS A 139 1.44 -4.62 -11.19
C HIS A 139 1.95 -5.62 -10.15
N TYR A 140 2.46 -5.16 -9.01
CA TYR A 140 2.97 -6.06 -7.96
C TYR A 140 1.86 -6.99 -7.43
N PHE A 141 0.62 -6.51 -7.43
CA PHE A 141 -0.58 -7.30 -7.12
C PHE A 141 -1.22 -7.99 -8.33
N GLY A 142 -0.53 -8.08 -9.47
CA GLY A 142 -1.01 -8.78 -10.68
C GLY A 142 -2.18 -8.12 -11.38
N TRP A 143 -2.36 -6.81 -11.20
CA TRP A 143 -3.41 -6.06 -11.84
C TRP A 143 -2.83 -4.99 -12.77
N CYS A 144 -3.45 -4.80 -13.92
CA CYS A 144 -3.27 -3.61 -14.73
C CYS A 144 -4.62 -3.22 -15.32
N ASP A 145 -4.76 -1.95 -15.69
CA ASP A 145 -5.95 -1.41 -16.33
C ASP A 145 -6.09 -2.04 -17.73
N GLN A 146 -6.81 -3.16 -17.81
CA GLN A 146 -7.13 -3.83 -19.07
C GLN A 146 -8.58 -3.50 -19.45
N PRO A 147 -8.89 -3.31 -20.75
CA PRO A 147 -10.23 -2.93 -21.25
C PRO A 147 -11.41 -3.83 -20.85
N ARG A 148 -11.16 -4.91 -20.12
CA ARG A 148 -12.16 -5.91 -19.68
C ARG A 148 -12.02 -6.33 -18.22
N LYS A 149 -11.02 -5.81 -17.50
CA LYS A 149 -10.87 -6.11 -16.07
C LYS A 149 -11.68 -5.11 -15.27
N SER A 150 -12.44 -5.63 -14.30
CA SER A 150 -13.10 -4.82 -13.28
C SER A 150 -12.08 -4.00 -12.49
N ARG A 151 -12.59 -3.03 -11.71
CA ARG A 151 -11.79 -2.32 -10.69
C ARG A 151 -10.97 -3.34 -9.87
N PRO A 152 -9.73 -2.99 -9.45
CA PRO A 152 -8.92 -3.91 -8.69
C PRO A 152 -9.65 -4.29 -7.39
N MET A 153 -9.57 -5.55 -6.99
CA MET A 153 -10.40 -6.05 -5.88
C MET A 153 -10.11 -5.37 -4.55
N TRP A 154 -8.86 -4.96 -4.33
CA TRP A 154 -8.47 -4.21 -3.14
C TRP A 154 -9.06 -2.80 -3.03
N THR A 155 -9.86 -2.36 -4.01
CA THR A 155 -10.63 -1.12 -3.90
C THR A 155 -11.76 -1.18 -2.88
N VAL A 156 -12.07 -2.38 -2.37
CA VAL A 156 -12.95 -2.58 -1.21
C VAL A 156 -12.28 -2.23 0.11
N ALA A 157 -10.94 -2.04 0.13
CA ALA A 157 -10.25 -1.57 1.33
C ALA A 157 -10.68 -0.13 1.65
N GLU A 158 -10.90 0.14 2.93
CA GLU A 158 -11.20 1.49 3.44
C GLU A 158 -10.03 2.43 3.16
N ARG A 159 -8.80 1.90 3.27
CA ARG A 159 -7.55 2.60 2.96
C ARG A 159 -6.50 1.67 2.37
N VAL A 160 -5.68 2.23 1.48
CA VAL A 160 -4.48 1.61 0.93
C VAL A 160 -3.37 2.64 0.96
N THR A 161 -2.37 2.43 1.80
CA THR A 161 -1.22 3.33 1.97
C THR A 161 0.03 2.67 1.44
N VAL A 162 0.80 3.39 0.64
CA VAL A 162 2.11 2.97 0.13
C VAL A 162 3.18 3.73 0.87
N GLU A 163 4.23 3.01 1.28
CA GLU A 163 5.47 3.58 1.78
C GLU A 163 6.63 3.11 0.89
N LEU A 164 7.37 4.06 0.33
CA LEU A 164 8.63 3.77 -0.36
C LEU A 164 9.76 3.79 0.66
N VAL A 165 10.45 2.65 0.78
CA VAL A 165 11.55 2.47 1.72
C VAL A 165 12.85 2.44 0.94
N PRO A 166 13.75 3.43 1.10
CA PRO A 166 15.07 3.36 0.49
C PRO A 166 15.75 2.02 0.76
N ARG A 167 16.31 1.39 -0.27
CA ARG A 167 16.92 0.05 -0.15
C ARG A 167 17.99 -0.03 0.93
N LEU A 168 18.76 1.04 1.12
CA LEU A 168 19.80 1.12 2.14
C LEU A 168 19.25 1.29 3.56
N GLU A 169 17.96 1.60 3.71
CA GLU A 169 17.30 1.85 5.00
C GLU A 169 16.30 0.76 5.39
N VAL A 170 16.17 -0.32 4.61
CA VAL A 170 15.15 -1.36 4.87
C VAL A 170 15.34 -2.01 6.23
N ASP A 171 16.59 -2.26 6.66
CA ASP A 171 16.87 -2.85 7.97
C ASP A 171 16.50 -1.91 9.12
N ALA A 172 16.81 -0.62 8.96
CA ALA A 172 16.43 0.42 9.93
C ALA A 172 14.90 0.60 9.97
N TRP A 173 14.25 0.53 8.80
CA TRP A 173 12.79 0.59 8.68
C TRP A 173 12.11 -0.59 9.38
N LEU A 174 12.62 -1.81 9.16
CA LEU A 174 12.17 -3.03 9.83
C LEU A 174 12.39 -2.92 11.33
N ALA A 175 13.58 -2.52 11.79
CA ALA A 175 13.89 -2.36 13.21
C ALA A 175 12.96 -1.34 13.90
N PHE A 176 12.65 -0.23 13.24
CA PHE A 176 11.75 0.79 13.76
C PHE A 176 10.31 0.31 13.90
N ARG A 177 9.86 -0.54 12.97
CA ARG A 177 8.49 -1.11 12.94
C ARG A 177 8.39 -2.45 13.63
N LYS A 178 9.51 -3.03 14.03
CA LYS A 178 9.62 -4.36 14.62
C LYS A 178 8.66 -4.55 15.78
N LYS A 179 8.51 -3.59 16.69
CA LYS A 179 7.56 -3.70 17.82
C LYS A 179 6.09 -3.85 17.38
N VAL A 180 5.73 -3.30 16.22
CA VAL A 180 4.37 -3.34 15.68
C VAL A 180 4.18 -4.61 14.83
N LEU A 181 5.22 -4.98 14.06
CA LEU A 181 5.21 -6.15 13.19
C LEU A 181 5.43 -7.47 13.95
N ASP A 182 6.19 -7.48 15.05
CA ASP A 182 6.38 -8.65 15.94
C ASP A 182 5.09 -9.00 16.70
N GLY A 183 4.14 -8.06 16.80
CA GLY A 183 2.79 -8.34 17.27
C GLY A 183 1.88 -8.94 16.21
N CYS A 184 2.40 -9.16 14.99
CA CYS A 184 1.74 -9.97 13.96
C CYS A 184 2.20 -11.41 14.15
N ASP A 185 1.23 -12.31 14.31
CA ASP A 185 1.48 -13.71 14.62
C ASP A 185 1.92 -14.52 13.38
N SER A 186 1.61 -14.03 12.17
CA SER A 186 2.06 -14.63 10.91
C SER A 186 2.93 -13.67 10.08
N GLN A 187 4.17 -14.12 9.81
CA GLN A 187 5.01 -13.62 8.73
C GLN A 187 5.09 -14.70 7.65
N GLU A 188 4.27 -14.56 6.61
CA GLU A 188 4.29 -15.48 5.48
C GLU A 188 5.03 -14.86 4.30
N LEU A 189 5.92 -15.63 3.68
CA LEU A 189 6.48 -15.26 2.37
C LEU A 189 5.54 -15.78 1.29
N TRP A 190 4.88 -14.86 0.60
CA TRP A 190 4.08 -15.17 -0.57
C TRP A 190 4.93 -14.99 -1.82
N ARG A 191 4.96 -16.02 -2.67
CA ARG A 191 5.74 -16.00 -3.90
C ARG A 191 4.92 -15.40 -5.03
N GLY A 192 5.53 -14.48 -5.78
CA GLY A 192 4.98 -13.95 -7.00
C GLY A 192 5.10 -14.97 -8.14
N SER A 193 4.07 -15.04 -8.98
CA SER A 193 4.07 -15.86 -10.20
C SER A 193 4.58 -15.10 -11.43
N GLY A 194 4.99 -13.84 -11.25
CA GLY A 194 5.19 -12.90 -12.34
C GLY A 194 3.87 -12.38 -12.91
N PHE A 195 3.96 -11.37 -13.78
CA PHE A 195 2.80 -10.75 -14.41
C PHE A 195 3.17 -10.28 -15.81
N GLU A 196 2.48 -10.81 -16.81
CA GLU A 196 2.60 -10.34 -18.19
C GLU A 196 1.73 -9.07 -18.38
N CYS A 197 2.28 -7.88 -18.11
CA CYS A 197 1.68 -6.66 -18.67
C CYS A 197 2.08 -6.55 -20.14
N ARG A 198 1.10 -6.31 -21.02
CA ARG A 198 1.38 -5.84 -22.37
C ARG A 198 1.80 -4.38 -22.28
N LEU A 199 3.11 -4.14 -22.30
CA LEU A 199 3.67 -2.79 -22.29
C LEU A 199 3.57 -2.14 -23.70
N PRO A 200 3.37 -0.82 -23.75
CA PRO A 200 3.12 0.05 -22.61
C PRO A 200 1.70 -0.18 -22.10
N CYS A 201 1.53 -0.21 -20.78
CA CYS A 201 0.19 -0.21 -20.15
C CYS A 201 -0.41 1.21 -20.33
N HIS A 202 -0.54 1.69 -21.57
CA HIS A 202 -1.16 2.96 -21.92
C HIS A 202 -2.67 2.77 -21.88
N ARG A 203 -3.38 3.75 -21.32
CA ARG A 203 -4.73 4.04 -21.78
C ARG A 203 -4.63 4.15 -23.30
N ARG A 204 -5.27 3.24 -24.03
CA ARG A 204 -5.76 3.64 -25.35
C ARG A 204 -6.65 4.83 -25.04
N GLU A 205 -6.20 6.03 -25.37
CA GLU A 205 -7.14 7.06 -25.76
C GLU A 205 -8.05 6.36 -26.75
N GLU A 206 -9.33 6.21 -26.37
CA GLU A 206 -10.35 5.92 -27.34
C GLU A 206 -10.17 7.02 -28.39
N SER A 207 -9.62 6.63 -29.54
CA SER A 207 -9.76 7.38 -30.76
C SER A 207 -11.25 7.63 -30.90
N ARG A 208 -11.69 8.82 -30.48
CA ARG A 208 -12.92 9.44 -30.95
C ARG A 208 -12.69 9.81 -32.41
N ASP A 209 -12.44 8.81 -33.23
CA ASP A 209 -12.59 8.89 -34.67
C ASP A 209 -14.02 8.44 -34.97
N SER A 210 -14.86 9.47 -35.03
CA SER A 210 -15.83 9.67 -36.10
C SER A 210 -16.85 8.55 -36.35
N SER A 211 -18.05 8.76 -35.83
CA SER A 211 -19.30 8.58 -36.58
C SER A 211 -20.36 9.54 -36.04
#